data_AF-A0A840PV67-F1
#
_entry.id   AF-A0A840PV67-F1
#
_cell.length_a   1.000
_cell.length_b   1.000
_cell.length_c   1.000
_cell.angle_alpha   90.00
_cell.angle_beta   90.00
_cell.angle_gamma   90.00
#
_symmetry.space_group_name_H-M   'P 1'
#
loop_
_entity.id
_entity.type
_entity.pdbx_description
1 polymer ?
#
loop_
_entity_poly.entity_id
_entity_poly.type
_entity_poly.pdbx_seq_one_letter_code
_entity_poly.pdbx_strand_id
1 'polypeptide(L)'
;MVEKVLELVNELQEITKKKWLSIYVDVDKAEVHILITKTFLSIFEDFTVRKFPSDQHPYEAFAEIKGIKFITLMTQKEYEEYVEKTA
;
A
#
# COMPACT_ATOMS: atom_id res chain seq x y z
N MET A 1 9.09 18.89 -4.83
CA MET A 1 8.53 17.55 -5.17
C MET A 1 8.76 16.58 -4.01
N VAL A 2 10.00 16.43 -3.54
CA VAL A 2 10.35 15.65 -2.33
C VAL A 2 9.65 16.14 -1.06
N GLU A 3 9.51 17.46 -0.86
CA GLU A 3 8.82 18.03 0.33
C GLU A 3 7.34 17.60 0.43
N LYS A 4 6.61 17.50 -0.69
CA LYS A 4 5.21 17.02 -0.69
C LYS A 4 5.11 15.54 -0.34
N VAL A 5 6.10 14.74 -0.73
CA VAL A 5 6.18 13.31 -0.41
C VAL A 5 6.50 13.15 1.08
N LEU A 6 7.40 13.97 1.63
CA LEU A 6 7.70 14.02 3.06
C LEU A 6 6.51 14.49 3.90
N GLU A 7 5.77 15.51 3.45
CA GLU A 7 4.52 15.94 4.11
C GLU A 7 3.49 14.83 4.11
N LEU A 8 3.27 14.13 2.98
CA LEU A 8 2.35 13.00 2.91
C LEU A 8 2.79 11.82 3.77
N VAL A 9 4.09 11.51 3.81
CA VAL A 9 4.66 10.47 4.69
C VAL A 9 4.50 10.87 6.16
N ASN A 10 4.71 12.14 6.51
CA ASN A 10 4.51 12.65 7.86
C ASN A 10 3.03 12.63 8.26
N GLU A 11 2.12 13.08 7.39
CA GLU A 11 0.68 12.97 7.59
C GLU A 11 0.25 11.51 7.78
N LEU A 12 0.80 10.59 6.97
CA LEU A 12 0.56 9.15 7.11
C LEU A 12 1.14 8.59 8.42
N GLN A 13 2.34 9.00 8.83
CA GLN A 13 2.93 8.64 10.13
C GLN A 13 2.10 9.18 11.31
N GLU A 14 1.55 10.39 11.18
CA GLU A 14 0.68 10.98 12.19
C GLU A 14 -0.66 10.26 12.31
N ILE A 15 -1.28 9.88 11.18
CA ILE A 15 -2.50 9.05 11.15
C ILE A 15 -2.22 7.68 11.77
N THR A 16 -1.01 7.18 11.60
CA THR A 16 -0.61 5.81 11.97
C THR A 16 0.15 5.73 13.29
N LYS A 17 0.04 6.74 14.17
CA LYS A 17 0.61 6.85 15.55
C LYS A 17 0.49 5.60 16.46
N LYS A 18 -0.08 4.49 15.99
CA LYS A 18 -0.17 3.19 16.67
C LYS A 18 0.33 1.95 15.90
N LYS A 19 0.83 2.02 14.65
CA LYS A 19 1.29 0.81 13.94
C LYS A 19 2.51 1.04 13.04
N TRP A 20 3.33 0.01 12.97
CA TRP A 20 4.62 -0.04 12.29
C TRP A 20 4.40 0.10 10.78
N LEU A 21 4.47 1.33 10.27
CA LEU A 21 4.56 1.57 8.82
C LEU A 21 6.01 1.41 8.40
N SER A 22 6.34 0.24 7.87
CA SER A 22 7.55 0.09 7.06
C SER A 22 7.22 0.64 5.68
N ILE A 23 7.58 1.90 5.44
CA ILE A 23 7.39 2.57 4.16
C ILE A 23 8.71 2.54 3.38
N TYR A 24 8.67 2.07 2.14
CA TYR A 24 9.71 2.33 1.15
C TYR A 24 9.18 3.35 0.14
N VAL A 25 9.92 4.45 -0.06
CA VAL A 25 9.59 5.49 -1.03
C VAL A 25 10.53 5.37 -2.21
N ASP A 26 9.99 5.07 -3.39
CA ASP A 26 10.73 5.18 -4.65
C ASP A 26 10.48 6.58 -5.22
N VAL A 27 11.46 7.48 -5.06
CA VAL A 27 11.37 8.90 -5.43
C VAL A 27 11.32 9.08 -6.95
N ASP A 28 11.90 8.15 -7.70
CA ASP A 28 11.91 8.19 -9.17
C ASP A 28 10.56 7.73 -9.76
N LYS A 29 9.83 6.89 -9.02
CA LYS A 29 8.53 6.35 -9.44
C LYS A 29 7.31 6.94 -8.73
N ALA A 30 7.50 7.77 -7.70
CA ALA A 30 6.44 8.28 -6.84
C ALA A 30 5.58 7.15 -6.22
N GLU A 31 6.24 6.11 -5.71
CA GLU A 31 5.59 4.94 -5.10
C GLU A 31 5.88 4.86 -3.60
N VAL A 32 4.90 4.41 -2.83
CA VAL A 32 4.96 4.22 -1.37
C VAL A 32 4.54 2.78 -1.06
N HIS A 33 5.48 1.95 -0.62
CA HIS A 33 5.18 0.55 -0.28
C HIS A 33 4.82 0.40 1.19
N ILE A 34 3.64 -0.13 1.47
CA ILE A 34 3.17 -0.51 2.80
C ILE A 34 3.37 -2.02 2.93
N LEU A 35 4.38 -2.44 3.69
CA LEU A 35 4.78 -3.85 3.78
C LEU A 35 3.76 -4.76 4.49
N ILE A 36 2.81 -4.20 5.22
CA ILE A 36 1.79 -4.96 5.94
C ILE A 36 0.44 -4.76 5.24
N THR A 37 -0.03 -5.81 4.55
CA THR A 37 -1.30 -5.82 3.81
C THR A 37 -2.47 -5.30 4.63
N LYS A 38 -2.62 -5.79 5.87
CA LYS A 38 -3.70 -5.36 6.77
C LYS A 38 -3.66 -3.86 7.09
N THR A 39 -2.48 -3.27 7.14
CA THR A 39 -2.33 -1.82 7.37
C THR A 39 -2.80 -1.06 6.14
N PHE A 40 -2.39 -1.48 4.94
CA PHE A 40 -2.86 -0.90 3.69
C PHE A 40 -4.39 -0.90 3.58
N LEU A 41 -5.01 -2.08 3.80
CA LEU A 41 -6.47 -2.24 3.72
C LEU A 41 -7.23 -1.46 4.79
N SER A 42 -6.60 -1.11 5.90
CA SER A 42 -7.21 -0.26 6.92
C SER A 42 -7.13 1.24 6.61
N ILE A 43 -6.25 1.62 5.68
CA ILE A 43 -6.03 3.02 5.27
C ILE A 43 -6.85 3.35 4.02
N PHE A 44 -6.96 2.40 3.09
CA PHE A 44 -7.63 2.59 1.81
C PHE A 44 -8.91 1.76 1.73
N GLU A 45 -10.05 2.42 1.73
CA GLU A 45 -11.36 1.78 1.51
C GLU A 45 -11.53 1.36 0.04
N ASP A 46 -11.04 2.18 -0.90
CA ASP A 46 -11.03 1.91 -2.33
C ASP A 46 -9.59 1.66 -2.83
N PHE A 47 -9.37 0.51 -3.47
CA PHE A 47 -8.09 0.13 -4.05
C PHE A 47 -8.28 -0.79 -5.26
N THR A 48 -7.26 -0.89 -6.10
CA THR A 48 -7.21 -1.80 -7.25
C THR A 48 -6.26 -2.95 -6.96
N VAL A 49 -6.65 -4.17 -7.31
CA VAL A 49 -5.79 -5.36 -7.20
C VAL A 49 -5.41 -5.87 -8.59
N ARG A 50 -4.14 -6.22 -8.77
CA ARG A 50 -3.62 -6.83 -10.00
C ARG A 50 -2.64 -7.96 -9.70
N LYS A 51 -2.42 -8.82 -10.69
CA LYS A 51 -1.36 -9.85 -10.60
C LYS A 51 0.02 -9.19 -10.59
N PHE A 52 0.89 -9.70 -9.75
CA PHE A 52 2.28 -9.28 -9.61
C PHE A 52 3.20 -10.48 -9.93
N PRO A 53 4.29 -10.28 -10.69
CA PRO A 53 5.16 -11.38 -11.13
C PRO A 53 6.09 -11.83 -9.99
N SER A 54 5.52 -12.37 -8.91
CA SER A 54 6.25 -12.94 -7.77
C SER A 54 5.55 -14.20 -7.28
N ASP A 55 6.32 -15.27 -7.09
CA ASP A 55 5.80 -16.53 -6.56
C ASP A 55 5.37 -16.40 -5.08
N GLN A 56 6.05 -15.54 -4.31
CA GLN A 56 5.75 -15.33 -2.89
C GLN A 56 4.57 -14.38 -2.69
N HIS A 57 4.47 -13.35 -3.54
CA HIS A 57 3.42 -12.34 -3.47
C HIS A 57 2.78 -12.14 -4.85
N PRO A 58 1.90 -13.06 -5.29
CA PRO A 58 1.35 -13.06 -6.64
C PRO A 58 0.36 -11.93 -6.93
N TYR A 59 -0.01 -11.12 -5.93
CA TYR A 59 -0.91 -9.99 -6.10
C TYR A 59 -0.32 -8.70 -5.53
N GLU A 60 -0.66 -7.60 -6.17
CA GLU A 60 -0.39 -6.24 -5.74
C GLU A 60 -1.71 -5.50 -5.58
N ALA A 61 -1.97 -4.96 -4.39
CA ALA A 61 -3.03 -3.99 -4.17
C ALA A 61 -2.44 -2.58 -4.15
N PHE A 62 -3.09 -1.65 -4.84
CA PHE A 62 -2.65 -0.27 -4.87
C PHE A 62 -3.80 0.74 -4.88
N ALA A 63 -3.51 1.92 -4.33
CA ALA A 63 -4.37 3.09 -4.38
C ALA A 63 -3.54 4.28 -4.86
N GLU A 64 -4.12 5.14 -5.68
CA GLU A 64 -3.43 6.33 -6.18
C GLU A 64 -4.07 7.59 -5.62
N ILE A 65 -3.28 8.41 -4.94
CA ILE A 65 -3.73 9.69 -4.39
C ILE A 65 -2.79 10.78 -4.89
N LYS A 66 -3.35 11.76 -5.61
CA LYS A 66 -2.62 12.93 -6.11
C LYS A 66 -1.34 12.56 -6.91
N GLY A 67 -1.40 11.48 -7.69
CA GLY A 67 -0.28 11.01 -8.52
C GLY A 67 0.80 10.23 -7.74
N ILE A 68 0.53 9.85 -6.49
CA ILE A 68 1.39 8.98 -5.70
C ILE A 68 0.70 7.63 -5.55
N LYS A 69 1.41 6.56 -5.87
CA LYS A 69 0.88 5.20 -5.81
C LYS A 69 1.29 4.52 -4.51
N PHE A 70 0.30 4.17 -3.70
CA PHE A 70 0.47 3.39 -2.47
C PHE A 70 0.29 1.93 -2.80
N ILE A 71 1.22 1.08 -2.38
CA ILE A 71 1.29 -0.30 -2.85
C ILE A 71 1.46 -1.25 -1.66
N THR A 72 0.77 -2.37 -1.66
CA THR A 72 1.08 -3.51 -0.81
C THR A 72 1.12 -4.80 -1.65
N LEU A 73 1.99 -5.72 -1.24
CA LEU A 73 2.14 -7.01 -1.90
C LEU A 73 1.44 -8.06 -1.05
N MET A 74 0.68 -8.93 -1.70
CA MET A 74 -0.20 -9.88 -1.03
C MET A 74 0.16 -11.30 -1.43
N THR A 75 0.20 -12.18 -0.44
CA THR A 75 0.19 -13.63 -0.67
C THR A 75 -1.18 -14.07 -1.22
N GLN A 76 -1.23 -15.27 -1.82
CA GLN A 76 -2.50 -15.88 -2.25
C GLN A 76 -3.53 -15.94 -1.11
N LYS A 77 -3.09 -16.32 0.10
CA LYS A 77 -3.96 -16.42 1.28
C LYS A 77 -4.55 -15.07 1.68
N GLU A 78 -3.76 -14.00 1.68
CA GLU A 78 -4.25 -12.66 2.02
C GLU A 78 -5.24 -12.14 0.97
N TYR A 79 -5.03 -12.46 -0.31
CA TYR A 79 -5.98 -12.13 -1.37
C TYR A 79 -7.34 -12.80 -1.17
N GLU A 80 -7.34 -14.10 -0.89
CA GLU A 80 -8.57 -14.85 -0.58
C GLU A 80 -9.26 -14.33 0.68
N GLU A 81 -8.50 -13.95 1.71
CA GLU A 81 -9.04 -13.49 3.00
C GLU A 81 -9.68 -12.10 2.90
N TYR A 82 -9.08 -11.18 2.15
CA TYR A 82 -9.42 -9.76 2.18
C TYR A 82 -10.07 -9.21 0.92
N VAL A 83 -9.99 -9.92 -0.21
CA VAL A 83 -10.49 -9.44 -1.51
C VAL A 83 -11.60 -10.33 -2.04
N GLU A 84 -11.41 -11.66 -2.08
CA GLU A 84 -12.45 -12.57 -2.62
C GLU A 84 -13.65 -12.75 -1.70
N LYS A 85 -13.49 -12.66 -0.38
CA LYS A 85 -14.62 -12.74 0.56
C LYS A 85 -15.53 -11.51 0.59
N THR A 86 -15.11 -10.44 -0.08
CA THR A 86 -15.73 -9.12 -0.05
C THR A 86 -16.42 -8.75 -1.37
N ALA A 87 -16.34 -9.62 -2.38
CA ALA A 87 -17.02 -9.51 -3.68
C ALA A 87 -18.34 -10.29 -3.71
#